data_AF-A0A2M8HHB0-F1
#
_entry.id   AF-A0A2M8HHB0-F1
#
_cell.length_a   1.000
_cell.length_b   1.000
_cell.length_c   1.000
_cell.angle_alpha   90.00
_cell.angle_beta   90.00
_cell.angle_gamma   90.00
#
_symmetry.space_group_name_H-M   'P 1'
#
loop_
_entity.id
_entity.type
_entity.pdbx_description
1 polymer ?
#
loop_
_entity_poly.entity_id
_entity_poly.type
_entity_poly.pdbx_seq_one_letter_code
_entity_poly.pdbx_strand_id
1 'polypeptide(L)'
;YTQLLSYLSEIYQWQKKNIKKYSPVIPFVFYHGEKGWELGTEFLDAFELSNEDEILQEYIPNFSINLYHLKSDDPDFPTKLLSLKLLLRILQHIRDNPESFANALRQTIKDLKEEKLEWKRVAILKVILYYMDSTRKDADQFLDVEFYREVEEEYMTILEKIKEEGIEKGIEKKAIEDARLMKEYGDPIEKIMKITGLSETQLKENGIL
;
A
#
# COMPACT_ATOMS: atom_id res chain seq x y z
N TYR A 1 -16.11 -5.49 5.72
CA TYR A 1 -15.80 -6.77 6.40
C TYR A 1 -15.37 -7.92 5.51
N THR A 2 -15.85 -8.07 4.27
CA THR A 2 -15.51 -9.22 3.40
C THR A 2 -14.00 -9.47 3.28
N GLN A 3 -13.21 -8.42 3.10
CA GLN A 3 -11.74 -8.51 3.08
C GLN A 3 -11.15 -9.07 4.38
N LEU A 4 -11.66 -8.67 5.54
CA LEU A 4 -11.20 -9.17 6.85
C LEU A 4 -11.53 -10.66 7.01
N LEU A 5 -12.73 -11.08 6.58
CA LEU A 5 -13.11 -12.48 6.59
C LEU A 5 -12.19 -13.31 5.67
N SER A 6 -11.84 -12.79 4.50
CA SER A 6 -10.86 -13.45 3.61
C SER A 6 -9.50 -13.62 4.29
N TYR A 7 -8.97 -12.58 4.95
CA TYR A 7 -7.71 -12.68 5.68
C TYR A 7 -7.76 -13.70 6.82
N LEU A 8 -8.82 -13.69 7.63
CA LEU A 8 -8.99 -14.67 8.69
C LEU A 8 -9.04 -16.10 8.12
N SER A 9 -9.83 -16.32 7.07
CA SER A 9 -9.92 -17.61 6.39
C SER A 9 -8.55 -18.06 5.87
N GLU A 10 -7.81 -17.20 5.17
CA GLU A 10 -6.48 -17.52 4.65
C GLU A 10 -5.48 -17.87 5.77
N ILE A 11 -5.48 -17.10 6.87
CA ILE A 11 -4.62 -17.38 8.02
C ILE A 11 -4.98 -18.73 8.65
N TYR A 12 -6.26 -19.02 8.86
CA TYR A 12 -6.68 -20.31 9.42
C TYR A 12 -6.40 -21.48 8.49
N GLN A 13 -6.58 -21.32 7.18
CA GLN A 13 -6.17 -22.32 6.19
C GLN A 13 -4.67 -22.58 6.25
N TRP A 14 -3.87 -21.52 6.36
CA TRP A 14 -2.43 -21.64 6.53
C TRP A 14 -2.05 -22.34 7.84
N GLN A 15 -2.70 -22.00 8.97
CA GLN A 15 -2.48 -22.66 10.26
C GLN A 15 -2.80 -24.17 10.18
N LYS A 16 -3.93 -24.53 9.55
CA LYS A 16 -4.32 -25.93 9.33
C LYS A 16 -3.26 -26.69 8.53
N LYS A 17 -2.76 -26.10 7.44
CA LYS A 17 -1.78 -26.75 6.55
C LYS A 17 -0.40 -26.89 7.18
N ASN A 18 0.07 -25.87 7.90
CA ASN A 18 1.47 -25.77 8.32
C ASN A 18 1.69 -26.10 9.81
N ILE A 19 0.75 -25.74 10.68
CA ILE A 19 0.86 -25.91 12.13
C ILE A 19 -0.02 -27.08 12.62
N LYS A 20 -1.03 -27.48 11.85
CA LYS A 20 -2.03 -28.53 12.20
C LYS A 20 -2.79 -28.27 13.51
N LYS A 21 -2.83 -27.00 13.93
CA LYS A 21 -3.55 -26.51 15.10
C LYS A 21 -4.04 -25.10 14.83
N TYR A 22 -5.24 -24.78 15.30
CA TYR A 22 -5.77 -23.41 15.24
C TYR A 22 -5.33 -22.60 16.45
N SER A 23 -4.95 -21.36 16.19
CA SER A 23 -4.65 -20.33 17.19
C SER A 23 -5.52 -19.10 16.93
N PRO A 24 -5.99 -18.40 17.97
CA PRO A 24 -6.77 -17.17 17.80
C PRO A 24 -6.02 -16.16 16.93
N VAL A 25 -6.76 -15.51 16.02
CA VAL A 25 -6.27 -14.40 15.21
C VAL A 25 -6.94 -13.13 15.71
N ILE A 26 -6.15 -12.12 16.07
CA ILE A 26 -6.65 -10.86 16.62
C ILE A 26 -6.51 -9.79 15.52
N PRO A 27 -7.60 -9.38 14.87
CA PRO A 27 -7.53 -8.36 13.82
C PRO A 27 -7.44 -6.96 14.43
N PHE A 28 -6.46 -6.20 13.94
CA PHE A 28 -6.30 -4.76 14.19
C PHE A 28 -6.62 -4.01 12.90
N VAL A 29 -7.52 -3.03 12.97
CA VAL A 29 -7.94 -2.22 11.84
C VAL A 29 -7.57 -0.77 12.12
N PHE A 30 -6.60 -0.26 11.36
CA PHE A 30 -6.19 1.14 11.41
C PHE A 30 -6.96 1.91 10.33
N TYR A 31 -8.01 2.61 10.75
CA TYR A 31 -8.88 3.33 9.84
C TYR A 31 -8.42 4.77 9.66
N HIS A 32 -8.11 5.12 8.41
CA HIS A 32 -7.73 6.47 7.98
C HIS A 32 -8.66 6.99 6.88
N GLY A 33 -9.92 6.55 6.81
CA GLY A 33 -10.85 7.07 5.79
C GLY A 33 -11.35 8.49 6.14
N GLU A 34 -11.83 9.21 5.12
CA GLU A 34 -12.43 10.54 5.30
C GLU A 34 -13.83 10.46 5.93
N LYS A 35 -14.57 9.38 5.63
CA LYS A 35 -15.88 9.13 6.22
C LYS A 35 -15.73 8.59 7.63
N GLY A 36 -16.81 8.62 8.41
CA GLY A 36 -16.85 7.87 9.67
C GLY A 36 -16.76 6.36 9.41
N TRP A 37 -16.29 5.62 10.41
CA TRP A 37 -16.48 4.17 10.43
C TRP A 37 -17.86 3.86 10.97
N GLU A 38 -18.74 3.31 10.13
CA GLU A 38 -20.14 3.05 10.47
C GLU A 38 -20.46 1.55 10.57
N LEU A 39 -19.49 0.68 10.29
CA LEU A 39 -19.72 -0.77 10.20
C LEU A 39 -19.72 -1.48 11.56
N GLY A 40 -19.60 -0.77 12.68
CA GLY A 40 -19.46 -1.39 14.01
C GLY A 40 -18.14 -2.14 14.20
N THR A 41 -17.98 -2.88 15.29
CA THR A 41 -16.71 -3.57 15.63
C THR A 41 -16.81 -5.09 15.59
N GLU A 42 -17.98 -5.62 15.26
CA GLU A 42 -18.19 -7.04 15.03
C GLU A 42 -18.65 -7.28 13.59
N PHE A 43 -18.31 -8.45 13.05
CA PHE A 43 -18.77 -8.79 11.71
C PHE A 43 -20.31 -8.84 11.63
N LEU A 44 -20.95 -9.26 12.72
CA LEU A 44 -22.40 -9.29 12.83
C LEU A 44 -23.04 -7.89 12.72
N ASP A 45 -22.34 -6.83 13.13
CA ASP A 45 -22.83 -5.44 13.00
C ASP A 45 -23.06 -5.03 11.54
N ALA A 46 -22.48 -5.76 10.58
CA ALA A 46 -22.66 -5.53 9.15
C ALA A 46 -23.96 -6.14 8.58
N PHE A 47 -24.76 -6.84 9.40
CA PHE A 47 -26.00 -7.50 8.98
C PHE A 47 -27.22 -6.76 9.55
N GLU A 48 -28.20 -6.50 8.70
CA GLU A 48 -29.51 -5.98 9.10
C GLU A 48 -30.44 -7.15 9.42
N LEU A 49 -30.33 -7.68 10.64
CA LEU A 49 -31.15 -8.82 11.10
C LEU A 49 -32.44 -8.34 11.77
N SER A 50 -33.57 -8.93 11.39
CA SER A 50 -34.83 -8.74 12.10
C SER A 50 -34.98 -9.74 13.26
N ASN A 51 -36.01 -9.56 14.11
CA ASN A 51 -36.31 -10.49 15.20
C ASN A 51 -36.61 -11.92 14.71
N GLU A 52 -37.15 -12.07 13.49
CA GLU A 52 -37.42 -13.39 12.90
C GLU A 52 -36.12 -14.08 12.43
N ASP A 53 -35.07 -13.30 12.17
CA ASP A 53 -33.77 -13.77 11.68
C ASP A 53 -32.78 -14.09 12.80
N GLU A 54 -33.13 -13.89 14.09
CA GLU A 54 -32.22 -14.17 15.22
C GLU A 54 -31.70 -15.60 15.21
N ILE A 55 -32.55 -16.57 14.81
CA ILE A 55 -32.16 -17.98 14.69
C ILE A 55 -31.06 -18.21 13.64
N LEU A 56 -30.87 -17.29 12.70
CA LEU A 56 -29.88 -17.41 11.64
C LEU A 56 -28.48 -16.95 12.08
N GLN A 57 -28.37 -16.26 13.22
CA GLN A 57 -27.09 -15.74 13.72
C GLN A 57 -26.04 -16.84 13.96
N GLU A 58 -26.47 -18.04 14.37
CA GLU A 58 -25.56 -19.17 14.62
C GLU A 58 -24.84 -19.66 13.35
N TYR A 59 -25.34 -19.31 12.17
CA TYR A 59 -24.75 -19.67 10.88
C TYR A 59 -23.84 -18.56 10.30
N ILE A 60 -23.77 -17.40 10.97
CA ILE A 60 -22.91 -16.28 10.56
C ILE A 60 -21.59 -16.37 11.33
N PRO A 61 -20.43 -16.44 10.64
CA PRO A 61 -19.13 -16.51 11.31
C PRO A 61 -18.78 -15.15 11.92
N ASN A 62 -19.21 -14.87 13.14
CA ASN A 62 -18.93 -13.59 13.80
C ASN A 62 -17.50 -13.51 14.35
N PHE A 63 -16.88 -12.32 14.26
CA PHE A 63 -15.59 -11.99 14.84
C PHE A 63 -15.51 -10.50 15.15
N SER A 64 -14.75 -10.13 16.17
CA SER A 64 -14.54 -8.73 16.57
C SER A 64 -13.26 -8.16 15.97
N ILE A 65 -13.23 -6.83 15.80
CA ILE A 65 -12.05 -6.07 15.38
C ILE A 65 -11.61 -5.08 16.45
N ASN A 66 -10.29 -4.88 16.52
CA ASN A 66 -9.72 -3.78 17.29
C ASN A 66 -9.57 -2.58 16.34
N LEU A 67 -10.56 -1.70 16.34
CA LEU A 67 -10.60 -0.52 15.48
C LEU A 67 -9.84 0.65 16.11
N TYR A 68 -8.88 1.19 15.36
CA TYR A 68 -8.11 2.38 15.70
C TYR A 68 -8.35 3.44 14.65
N HIS A 69 -8.91 4.58 15.06
CA HIS A 69 -9.08 5.72 14.19
C HIS A 69 -7.79 6.52 14.15
N LEU A 70 -7.14 6.59 12.99
CA LEU A 70 -5.93 7.36 12.81
C LEU A 70 -6.28 8.84 12.61
N LYS A 71 -6.61 9.52 13.72
CA LYS A 71 -6.74 10.98 13.77
C LYS A 71 -5.42 11.61 14.23
N SER A 72 -5.13 12.81 13.76
CA SER A 72 -3.93 13.58 14.09
C SER A 72 -3.74 13.83 15.60
N ASP A 73 -4.85 13.86 16.35
CA ASP A 73 -4.87 14.22 17.77
C ASP A 73 -4.81 13.00 18.71
N ASP A 74 -4.84 11.78 18.15
CA ASP A 74 -4.84 10.53 18.91
C ASP A 74 -3.38 10.06 19.14
N PRO A 75 -2.94 9.79 20.38
CA PRO A 75 -1.58 9.33 20.66
C PRO A 75 -1.16 8.14 19.80
N ASP A 76 0.13 8.13 19.40
CA ASP A 76 0.81 7.02 18.71
C ASP A 76 0.32 5.66 19.23
N PHE A 77 -0.12 4.77 18.32
CA PHE A 77 -0.48 3.40 18.67
C PHE A 77 0.66 2.74 19.48
N PRO A 78 0.38 2.13 20.65
CA PRO A 78 1.41 1.68 21.58
C PRO A 78 2.12 0.42 21.07
N THR A 79 3.07 0.61 20.15
CA THR A 79 3.88 -0.43 19.55
C THR A 79 5.37 -0.23 19.83
N LYS A 80 6.07 -1.35 20.02
CA LYS A 80 7.54 -1.39 20.06
C LYS A 80 8.17 -1.59 18.67
N LEU A 81 7.35 -1.87 17.66
CA LEU A 81 7.82 -2.04 16.29
C LEU A 81 8.00 -0.67 15.64
N LEU A 82 9.26 -0.27 15.45
CA LEU A 82 9.62 1.00 14.85
C LEU A 82 8.93 1.20 13.48
N SER A 83 9.00 0.20 12.59
CA SER A 83 8.36 0.28 11.27
C SER A 83 6.87 0.61 11.35
N LEU A 84 6.13 -0.06 12.23
CA LEU A 84 4.71 0.19 12.42
C LEU A 84 4.47 1.60 12.97
N LYS A 85 5.24 2.01 13.99
CA LYS A 85 5.15 3.35 14.58
C LYS A 85 5.32 4.45 13.52
N LEU A 86 6.36 4.34 12.70
CA LEU A 86 6.67 5.32 11.65
C LEU A 86 5.59 5.37 10.57
N LEU A 87 5.12 4.20 10.11
CA LEU A 87 4.06 4.13 9.10
C LEU A 87 2.74 4.71 9.62
N LEU A 88 2.36 4.40 10.87
CA LEU A 88 1.14 4.94 11.47
C LEU A 88 1.19 6.46 11.64
N ARG A 89 2.33 7.02 12.04
CA ARG A 89 2.50 8.48 12.11
C ARG A 89 2.29 9.14 10.75
N ILE A 90 2.89 8.58 9.69
CA ILE A 90 2.66 9.09 8.33
C ILE A 90 1.19 8.99 7.95
N LEU A 91 0.53 7.85 8.22
CA LEU A 91 -0.89 7.65 7.93
C LEU A 91 -1.80 8.63 8.68
N GLN A 92 -1.50 8.96 9.94
CA GLN A 92 -2.27 9.92 10.74
C GLN A 92 -2.20 11.33 10.16
N HIS A 93 -1.02 11.75 9.70
CA HIS A 93 -0.79 13.12 9.25
C HIS A 93 -0.86 13.28 7.73
N ILE A 94 -1.09 12.22 6.96
CA ILE A 94 -0.99 12.25 5.48
C ILE A 94 -1.92 13.26 4.83
N ARG A 95 -3.06 13.56 5.47
CA ARG A 95 -4.06 14.54 4.99
C ARG A 95 -3.98 15.89 5.69
N ASP A 96 -3.06 16.07 6.62
CA ASP A 96 -2.91 17.36 7.29
C ASP A 96 -2.43 18.43 6.32
N ASN A 97 -2.56 19.70 6.75
CA ASN A 97 -1.94 20.81 6.04
C ASN A 97 -0.42 20.58 5.87
N PRO A 98 0.22 21.21 4.87
CA PRO A 98 1.63 20.95 4.53
C PRO A 98 2.60 21.14 5.69
N GLU A 99 2.36 22.11 6.57
CA GLU A 99 3.23 22.41 7.71
C GLU A 99 3.17 21.31 8.78
N SER A 100 1.97 20.87 9.15
CA SER A 100 1.78 19.76 10.10
C SER A 100 2.38 18.47 9.56
N PHE A 101 2.12 18.16 8.29
CA PHE A 101 2.70 16.99 7.64
C PHE A 101 4.23 17.06 7.57
N ALA A 102 4.80 18.22 7.23
CA ALA A 102 6.25 18.42 7.22
C ALA A 102 6.88 18.10 8.58
N ASN A 103 6.25 18.51 9.67
CA ASN A 103 6.74 18.24 11.02
C ASN A 103 6.67 16.74 11.35
N ALA A 104 5.55 16.08 11.01
CA ALA A 104 5.40 14.63 11.18
C ALA A 104 6.44 13.85 10.34
N LEU A 105 6.66 14.25 9.09
CA LEU A 105 7.65 13.65 8.20
C LEU A 105 9.07 13.81 8.76
N ARG A 106 9.48 15.03 9.16
CA ARG A 106 10.80 15.26 9.77
C ARG A 106 11.02 14.38 10.99
N GLN A 107 10.03 14.27 11.88
CA GLN A 107 10.14 13.41 13.05
C GLN A 107 10.20 11.93 12.66
N THR A 108 9.43 11.50 11.66
CA THR A 108 9.49 10.14 11.11
C THR A 108 10.86 9.81 10.55
N ILE A 109 11.45 10.69 9.75
CA ILE A 109 12.78 10.49 9.19
C ILE A 109 13.86 10.49 10.28
N LYS A 110 13.76 11.40 11.25
CA LYS A 110 14.66 11.42 12.39
C LYS A 110 14.61 10.13 13.21
N ASP A 111 13.42 9.56 13.42
CA ASP A 111 13.25 8.30 14.14
C ASP A 111 13.66 7.09 13.30
N LEU A 112 13.59 7.17 11.96
CA LEU A 112 13.97 6.07 11.05
C LEU A 112 15.43 5.64 11.22
N LYS A 113 16.33 6.58 11.56
CA LYS A 113 17.75 6.27 11.81
C LYS A 113 17.98 5.31 12.98
N GLU A 114 16.99 5.13 13.86
CA GLU A 114 17.07 4.17 14.96
C GLU A 114 17.08 2.71 14.46
N GLU A 115 16.54 2.44 13.26
CA GLU A 115 16.67 1.15 12.62
C GLU A 115 18.12 0.96 12.15
N LYS A 116 18.79 -0.06 12.67
CA LYS A 116 20.21 -0.31 12.40
C LYS A 116 20.44 -0.99 11.06
N LEU A 117 19.43 -1.72 10.55
CA LEU A 117 19.53 -2.44 9.29
C LEU A 117 19.14 -1.55 8.11
N GLU A 118 20.13 -1.22 7.27
CA GLU A 118 19.95 -0.37 6.08
C GLU A 118 18.83 -0.85 5.16
N TRP A 119 18.79 -2.15 4.82
CA TRP A 119 17.75 -2.68 3.95
C TRP A 119 16.33 -2.48 4.52
N LYS A 120 16.17 -2.48 5.85
CA LYS A 120 14.90 -2.17 6.50
C LYS A 120 14.59 -0.68 6.44
N ARG A 121 15.59 0.19 6.64
CA ARG A 121 15.43 1.65 6.47
C ARG A 121 14.96 1.97 5.05
N VAL A 122 15.64 1.43 4.03
CA VAL A 122 15.26 1.56 2.61
C VAL A 122 13.83 1.05 2.39
N ALA A 123 13.47 -0.11 2.91
CA ALA A 123 12.12 -0.66 2.73
C ALA A 123 11.03 0.22 3.37
N ILE A 124 11.24 0.70 4.60
CA ILE A 124 10.30 1.58 5.30
C ILE A 124 10.18 2.92 4.57
N LEU A 125 11.31 3.54 4.22
CA LEU A 125 11.33 4.83 3.52
C LEU A 125 10.66 4.72 2.15
N LYS A 126 10.90 3.62 1.41
CA LYS A 126 10.21 3.35 0.14
C LYS A 126 8.70 3.36 0.35
N VAL A 127 8.18 2.60 1.32
CA VAL A 127 6.73 2.57 1.60
C VAL A 127 6.18 3.96 1.93
N ILE A 128 6.88 4.74 2.76
CA ILE A 128 6.49 6.12 3.11
C ILE A 128 6.39 7.00 1.86
N LEU A 129 7.43 7.00 1.02
CA LEU A 129 7.49 7.83 -0.19
C LEU A 129 6.41 7.47 -1.20
N TYR A 130 6.21 6.17 -1.47
CA TYR A 130 5.15 5.70 -2.37
C TYR A 130 3.75 6.06 -1.86
N TYR A 131 3.53 5.93 -0.56
CA TYR A 131 2.26 6.28 0.02
C TYR A 131 2.00 7.79 -0.01
N MET A 132 3.06 8.58 0.22
CA MET A 132 3.01 10.04 0.11
C MET A 132 2.68 10.48 -1.31
N ASP A 133 3.40 9.98 -2.30
CA ASP A 133 3.19 10.27 -3.73
C ASP A 133 1.77 9.90 -4.20
N SER A 134 1.28 8.73 -3.81
CA SER A 134 -0.06 8.27 -4.22
C SER A 134 -1.22 9.02 -3.53
N THR A 135 -0.99 9.61 -2.37
CA THR A 135 -2.07 10.19 -1.54
C THR A 135 -2.10 11.72 -1.60
N ARG A 136 -0.93 12.37 -1.63
CA ARG A 136 -0.81 13.84 -1.56
C ARG A 136 -0.55 14.44 -2.92
N LYS A 137 -1.35 15.43 -3.30
CA LYS A 137 -1.15 16.19 -4.55
C LYS A 137 0.04 17.15 -4.50
N ASP A 138 0.49 17.48 -3.30
CA ASP A 138 1.61 18.37 -3.01
C ASP A 138 2.87 17.60 -2.56
N ALA A 139 2.93 16.29 -2.83
CA ALA A 139 4.04 15.41 -2.44
C ALA A 139 5.42 15.95 -2.87
N ASP A 140 5.49 16.61 -4.03
CA ASP A 140 6.71 17.20 -4.59
C ASP A 140 7.39 18.20 -3.64
N GLN A 141 6.62 18.88 -2.78
CA GLN A 141 7.16 19.84 -1.81
C GLN A 141 8.02 19.18 -0.72
N PHE A 142 7.90 17.86 -0.57
CA PHE A 142 8.58 17.07 0.47
C PHE A 142 9.65 16.15 -0.12
N LEU A 143 10.04 16.33 -1.39
CA LEU A 143 11.12 15.59 -2.04
C LEU A 143 12.49 16.27 -1.91
N ASP A 144 12.58 17.40 -1.20
CA ASP A 144 13.86 18.03 -0.92
C ASP A 144 14.72 17.10 -0.03
N VAL A 145 15.97 16.90 -0.42
CA VAL A 145 16.98 16.12 0.32
C VAL A 145 17.11 16.59 1.78
N GLU A 146 16.83 17.87 2.07
CA GLU A 146 16.84 18.40 3.42
C GLU A 146 15.92 17.65 4.39
N PHE A 147 14.77 17.14 3.93
CA PHE A 147 13.89 16.31 4.75
C PHE A 147 14.50 14.95 5.10
N TYR A 148 15.45 14.48 4.27
CA TYR A 148 16.02 13.14 4.32
C TYR A 148 17.48 13.11 4.76
N ARG A 149 18.04 14.23 5.24
CA ARG A 149 19.45 14.33 5.64
C ARG A 149 19.92 13.22 6.59
N GLU A 150 19.06 12.77 7.50
CA GLU A 150 19.39 11.71 8.46
C GLU A 150 19.48 10.30 7.82
N VAL A 151 18.96 10.13 6.60
CA VAL A 151 18.87 8.88 5.82
C VAL A 151 19.15 9.14 4.33
N GLU A 152 20.08 10.05 4.05
CA GLU A 152 20.33 10.56 2.68
C GLU A 152 20.77 9.44 1.73
N GLU A 153 21.62 8.52 2.18
CA GLU A 153 22.09 7.38 1.40
C GLU A 153 20.93 6.47 0.96
N GLU A 154 20.01 6.15 1.88
CA GLU A 154 18.82 5.36 1.57
C GLU A 154 17.86 6.11 0.65
N TYR A 155 17.72 7.42 0.86
CA TYR A 155 16.90 8.27 0.02
C TYR A 155 17.41 8.31 -1.41
N MET A 156 18.71 8.52 -1.61
CA MET A 156 19.36 8.50 -2.93
C MET A 156 19.20 7.14 -3.61
N THR A 157 19.39 6.04 -2.87
CA THR A 157 19.15 4.68 -3.37
C THR A 157 17.72 4.49 -3.89
N ILE A 158 16.73 5.07 -3.21
CA ILE A 158 15.32 4.98 -3.64
C ILE A 158 15.07 5.86 -4.86
N LEU A 159 15.62 7.08 -4.90
CA LEU A 159 15.50 7.97 -6.06
C LEU A 159 16.10 7.35 -7.32
N GLU A 160 17.27 6.72 -7.23
CA GLU A 160 17.89 5.99 -8.34
C GLU A 160 16.96 4.90 -8.87
N LYS A 161 16.40 4.07 -7.97
CA LYS A 161 15.45 3.03 -8.36
C LYS A 161 14.19 3.58 -9.02
N ILE A 162 13.60 4.65 -8.47
CA ILE A 162 12.41 5.28 -9.06
C ILE A 162 12.72 5.83 -10.45
N LYS A 163 13.91 6.43 -10.63
CA LYS A 163 14.35 6.94 -11.92
C LYS A 163 14.55 5.82 -12.94
N GLU A 164 15.20 4.72 -12.55
CA GLU A 164 15.37 3.53 -13.39
C GLU A 164 14.02 2.94 -13.81
N GLU A 165 13.12 2.70 -12.84
CA GLU A 165 11.76 2.21 -13.11
C GLU A 165 10.98 3.15 -14.05
N GLY A 166 11.18 4.47 -13.92
CA GLY A 166 10.59 5.48 -14.79
C GLY A 166 11.11 5.45 -16.23
N ILE A 167 12.43 5.27 -16.40
CA ILE A 167 13.07 5.14 -17.72
C ILE A 167 12.57 3.87 -18.42
N GLU A 168 12.56 2.74 -17.70
CA GLU A 168 12.10 1.46 -18.23
C GLU A 168 10.64 1.54 -18.72
N LYS A 169 9.74 2.10 -17.89
CA LYS A 169 8.33 2.35 -18.27
C LYS A 169 8.22 3.30 -19.47
N GLY A 170 9.09 4.29 -19.59
CA GLY A 170 9.12 5.22 -20.72
C GLY A 170 9.51 4.53 -22.04
N ILE A 171 10.53 3.68 -22.00
CA ILE A 171 10.96 2.86 -23.13
C ILE A 171 9.84 1.90 -23.57
N GLU A 172 9.22 1.21 -22.60
CA GLU A 172 8.12 0.29 -22.88
C GLU A 172 6.92 1.00 -23.52
N LYS A 173 6.51 2.16 -22.98
CA LYS A 173 5.42 2.97 -23.56
C LYS A 173 5.70 3.37 -25.00
N LYS A 174 6.93 3.81 -25.31
CA LYS A 174 7.32 4.18 -26.67
C LYS A 174 7.30 2.96 -27.59
N ALA A 175 7.78 1.81 -27.15
CA ALA A 175 7.73 0.57 -27.92
C ALA A 175 6.28 0.16 -28.25
N ILE A 176 5.34 0.35 -27.30
CA ILE A 176 3.91 0.08 -27.50
C ILE A 176 3.30 1.08 -28.50
N GLU A 177 3.66 2.37 -28.43
CA GLU A 177 3.20 3.39 -29.36
C GLU A 177 3.71 3.13 -30.79
N ASP A 178 5.00 2.86 -30.95
CA ASP A 178 5.61 2.50 -32.23
C ASP A 178 4.96 1.22 -32.80
N ALA A 179 4.69 0.22 -31.96
CA ALA A 179 4.01 -1.01 -32.38
C ALA A 179 2.58 -0.76 -32.89
N ARG A 180 1.84 0.16 -32.25
CA ARG A 180 0.49 0.56 -32.72
C ARG A 180 0.57 1.24 -34.08
N LEU A 181 1.46 2.21 -34.25
CA LEU A 181 1.66 2.91 -35.51
C LEU A 181 2.03 1.93 -36.62
N MET A 182 3.01 1.06 -36.39
CA MET A 182 3.43 0.05 -37.37
C MET A 182 2.28 -0.89 -37.76
N LYS A 183 1.45 -1.32 -36.80
CA LYS A 183 0.24 -2.12 -37.09
C LYS A 183 -0.74 -1.34 -37.97
N GLU A 184 -0.98 -0.07 -37.69
CA GLU A 184 -1.85 0.80 -38.51
C GLU A 184 -1.33 0.95 -39.94
N TYR A 185 -0.01 1.01 -40.13
CA TYR A 185 0.63 1.01 -41.46
C TYR A 185 0.64 -0.37 -42.14
N GLY A 186 0.13 -1.42 -41.50
CA GLY A 186 0.04 -2.76 -42.06
C GLY A 186 1.34 -3.56 -42.00
N ASP A 187 2.27 -3.18 -41.12
CA ASP A 187 3.50 -3.95 -40.94
C ASP A 187 3.22 -5.34 -40.36
N PRO A 188 3.91 -6.40 -40.81
CA PRO A 188 3.77 -7.74 -40.26
C PRO A 188 4.15 -7.80 -38.77
N ILE A 189 3.45 -8.63 -37.99
CA ILE A 189 3.69 -8.83 -36.56
C ILE A 189 5.15 -9.18 -36.25
N GLU A 190 5.79 -10.03 -37.06
CA GLU A 190 7.20 -10.37 -36.91
C GLU A 190 8.12 -9.16 -37.03
N LYS A 191 7.80 -8.22 -37.93
CA LYS A 191 8.54 -6.97 -38.12
C LYS A 191 8.33 -6.04 -36.92
N ILE A 192 7.10 -5.96 -36.42
CA ILE A 192 6.76 -5.16 -35.23
C ILE A 192 7.55 -5.66 -34.02
N MET A 193 7.47 -6.95 -33.70
CA MET A 193 8.20 -7.56 -32.58
C MET A 193 9.72 -7.35 -32.69
N LYS A 194 10.27 -7.47 -33.91
CA LYS A 194 11.70 -7.29 -34.15
C LYS A 194 12.17 -5.85 -33.94
N ILE A 195 11.35 -4.85 -34.31
CA ILE A 195 11.72 -3.43 -34.22
C ILE A 195 11.46 -2.88 -32.82
N THR A 196 10.34 -3.23 -32.19
CA THR A 196 9.96 -2.69 -30.89
C THR A 196 10.52 -3.50 -29.72
N GLY A 197 10.98 -4.74 -29.98
CA GLY A 197 11.47 -5.65 -28.95
C GLY A 197 10.36 -6.24 -28.07
N LEU A 198 9.08 -5.97 -28.39
CA LEU A 198 7.94 -6.47 -27.63
C LEU A 198 7.70 -7.96 -27.92
N SER A 199 7.33 -8.69 -26.87
CA SER A 199 6.85 -10.08 -26.97
C SER A 199 5.41 -10.14 -27.52
N GLU A 200 5.03 -11.29 -28.05
CA GLU A 200 3.66 -11.53 -28.53
C GLU A 200 2.63 -11.34 -27.38
N THR A 201 2.98 -11.74 -26.16
CA THR A 201 2.15 -11.55 -24.96
C THR A 201 1.91 -10.08 -24.67
N GLN A 202 2.96 -9.26 -24.67
CA GLN A 202 2.84 -7.82 -24.46
C GLN A 202 1.99 -7.14 -25.54
N LEU A 203 2.09 -7.59 -26.80
CA LEU A 203 1.24 -7.08 -27.88
C LEU A 203 -0.24 -7.42 -27.66
N LYS A 204 -0.57 -8.64 -27.20
CA LYS A 204 -1.94 -9.06 -26.86
C LYS A 204 -2.50 -8.28 -25.68
N GLU A 205 -1.73 -8.17 -24.59
CA GLU A 205 -2.11 -7.42 -23.39
C GLU A 205 -2.42 -5.94 -23.69
N ASN A 206 -1.74 -5.37 -24.69
CA ASN A 206 -1.92 -3.98 -25.10
C ASN A 206 -2.89 -3.77 -26.29
N GLY A 207 -3.60 -4.81 -26.72
CA GLY A 207 -4.61 -4.75 -27.79
C GLY A 207 -4.05 -4.55 -29.20
N ILE A 208 -2.75 -4.81 -29.39
CA ILE A 208 -2.06 -4.70 -30.68
C ILE A 208 -2.14 -6.04 -31.44
N LEU A 209 -2.50 -7.14 -30.80
CA LEU A 209 -2.78 -8.42 -31.45
C LEU A 209 -4.21 -8.86 -31.18
#